data_AF-W4VGD1-F1
#
_entry.id   AF-W4VGD1-F1
#
_cell.length_a   1.000
_cell.length_b   1.000
_cell.length_c   1.000
_cell.angle_alpha   90.00
_cell.angle_beta   90.00
_cell.angle_gamma   90.00
#
_symmetry.space_group_name_H-M   'P 1'
#
loop_
_entity.id
_entity.type
_entity.pdbx_description
1 polymer ?
#
loop_
_entity_poly.entity_id
_entity_poly.type
_entity_poly.pdbx_seq_one_letter_code
_entity_poly.pdbx_strand_id
1 'polypeptide(L)'
;MEEFASILKEHEKMIFHLINKYQIQDIEGEFYQEGMIAVWHALQTYDQTKSKLSTYVYYCITRRFLNKIKKENSEREKFQIWFDQVTMEDIQIEDQLDVDSQLLIDIQNILSLKQWQWFVLFILRDRPVKEIADNFDVTENAVKNWGKQARPKIKLLLVEKEYL
;
A
#
# COMPACT_ATOMS: atom_id res chain seq x y z
N MET A 1 -18.77 11.44 -19.02
CA MET A 1 -17.92 11.73 -17.83
C MET A 1 -18.70 12.46 -16.74
N GLU A 2 -19.52 13.47 -17.06
CA GLU A 2 -20.29 14.23 -16.06
C GLU A 2 -21.30 13.38 -15.26
N GLU A 3 -21.93 12.40 -15.90
CA GLU A 3 -22.94 11.53 -15.26
C GLU A 3 -22.36 10.68 -14.12
N PHE A 4 -21.19 10.08 -14.32
CA PHE A 4 -20.53 9.30 -13.27
C PHE A 4 -20.02 10.17 -12.12
N ALA A 5 -19.46 11.36 -12.43
CA ALA A 5 -18.97 12.27 -11.40
C ALA A 5 -20.10 12.73 -10.46
N SER A 6 -21.31 12.93 -11.00
CA SER A 6 -22.49 13.26 -10.20
C SER A 6 -22.91 12.10 -9.29
N ILE A 7 -23.00 10.88 -9.83
CA ILE A 7 -23.38 9.69 -9.06
C ILE A 7 -22.32 9.35 -8.00
N LEU A 8 -21.03 9.55 -8.33
CA LEU A 8 -19.95 9.32 -7.39
C LEU A 8 -20.06 10.23 -6.16
N LYS A 9 -20.42 11.52 -6.33
CA LYS A 9 -20.63 12.44 -5.20
C LYS A 9 -21.69 11.93 -4.22
N GLU A 10 -22.71 11.22 -4.68
CA GLU A 10 -23.75 10.65 -3.83
C GLU A 10 -23.25 9.47 -2.98
N HIS A 11 -22.25 8.73 -3.49
CA HIS A 11 -21.66 7.56 -2.84
C HIS A 11 -20.31 7.84 -2.18
N GLU A 12 -19.70 9.00 -2.39
CA GLU A 12 -18.41 9.39 -1.84
C GLU A 12 -18.40 9.38 -0.30
N LYS A 13 -19.48 9.86 0.33
CA LYS A 13 -19.66 9.77 1.78
C LYS A 13 -19.63 8.32 2.29
N MET A 14 -20.07 7.37 1.48
CA MET A 14 -20.05 5.94 1.81
C MET A 14 -18.63 5.38 1.76
N ILE A 15 -17.83 5.80 0.78
CA ILE A 15 -16.40 5.44 0.68
C ILE A 15 -15.67 5.95 1.92
N PHE A 16 -15.78 7.25 2.23
CA PHE A 16 -15.13 7.83 3.42
C PHE A 16 -15.63 7.23 4.73
N HIS A 17 -16.94 6.96 4.84
CA HIS A 17 -17.50 6.26 5.99
C HIS A 17 -16.84 4.88 6.19
N LEU A 18 -16.65 4.11 5.11
CA LEU A 18 -16.03 2.80 5.17
C LEU A 18 -14.52 2.87 5.45
N ILE A 19 -13.80 3.85 4.91
CA ILE A 19 -12.39 4.12 5.24
C ILE A 19 -12.25 4.33 6.75
N ASN A 20 -13.08 5.22 7.32
CA ASN A 20 -13.07 5.50 8.76
C ASN A 20 -13.53 4.31 9.60
N LYS A 21 -14.59 3.61 9.18
CA LYS A 21 -15.13 2.43 9.87
C LYS A 21 -14.10 1.32 10.03
N TYR A 22 -13.28 1.10 9.01
CA TYR A 22 -12.22 0.10 9.02
C TYR A 22 -10.89 0.65 9.52
N GLN A 23 -10.84 1.89 10.02
CA GLN A 23 -9.64 2.55 10.54
C GLN A 23 -8.47 2.52 9.54
N ILE A 24 -8.79 2.68 8.25
CA ILE A 24 -7.82 2.63 7.17
C ILE A 24 -7.06 3.97 7.12
N GLN A 25 -5.73 3.91 7.14
CA GLN A 25 -4.86 5.06 6.89
C GLN A 25 -4.62 5.21 5.37
N ASP A 26 -5.50 5.93 4.70
CA ASP A 26 -5.48 6.07 3.24
C ASP A 26 -4.70 7.31 2.76
N ILE A 27 -3.44 7.44 3.19
CA ILE A 27 -2.59 8.63 2.91
C ILE A 27 -2.44 8.87 1.41
N GLU A 28 -2.30 7.79 0.63
CA GLU A 28 -2.12 7.86 -0.84
C GLU A 28 -3.44 7.78 -1.61
N GLY A 29 -4.58 7.65 -0.93
CA GLY A 29 -5.89 7.55 -1.57
C GLY A 29 -6.14 6.24 -2.32
N GLU A 30 -5.40 5.17 -2.04
CA GLU A 30 -5.56 3.88 -2.71
C GLU A 30 -6.92 3.24 -2.38
N PHE A 31 -7.36 3.30 -1.13
CA PHE A 31 -8.68 2.78 -0.75
C PHE A 31 -9.80 3.65 -1.32
N TYR A 32 -9.63 4.96 -1.38
CA TYR A 32 -10.56 5.85 -2.05
C TYR A 32 -10.73 5.48 -3.53
N GLN A 33 -9.62 5.27 -4.27
CA GLN A 33 -9.64 4.83 -5.66
C GLN A 33 -10.34 3.47 -5.83
N GLU A 34 -10.02 2.50 -4.97
CA GLU A 34 -10.68 1.18 -4.98
C GLU A 34 -12.18 1.29 -4.67
N GLY A 35 -12.57 2.24 -3.84
CA GLY A 35 -13.97 2.58 -3.56
C GLY A 35 -14.67 3.12 -4.80
N MET A 36 -14.04 4.05 -5.52
CA MET A 36 -14.57 4.59 -6.78
C MET A 36 -14.77 3.49 -7.83
N ILE A 37 -13.79 2.60 -7.98
CA ILE A 37 -13.86 1.45 -8.91
C ILE A 37 -15.01 0.52 -8.51
N ALA A 38 -15.19 0.26 -7.21
CA ALA A 38 -16.29 -0.57 -6.72
C ALA A 38 -17.66 0.07 -6.97
N VAL A 39 -17.80 1.39 -6.82
CA VAL A 39 -19.02 2.13 -7.19
C VAL A 39 -19.30 2.00 -8.68
N TRP A 40 -18.29 2.25 -9.53
CA TRP A 40 -18.43 2.11 -10.98
C TRP A 40 -18.92 0.71 -11.36
N HIS A 41 -18.26 -0.33 -10.83
CA HIS A 41 -18.66 -1.71 -11.08
C HIS A 41 -20.08 -2.00 -10.59
N ALA A 42 -20.45 -1.53 -9.39
CA ALA A 42 -21.77 -1.75 -8.84
C ALA A 42 -22.88 -1.17 -9.73
N LEU A 43 -22.66 0.02 -10.31
CA LEU A 43 -23.62 0.65 -11.24
C LEU A 43 -23.80 -0.18 -12.52
N GLN A 44 -22.75 -0.84 -13.01
CA GLN A 44 -22.82 -1.67 -14.21
C GLN A 44 -23.50 -3.02 -13.97
N THR A 45 -23.38 -3.58 -12.76
CA THR A 45 -23.87 -4.93 -12.44
C THR A 45 -25.10 -4.95 -11.54
N TYR A 46 -25.65 -3.77 -11.23
CA TYR A 46 -26.80 -3.65 -10.34
C TYR A 46 -28.05 -4.29 -10.94
N ASP A 47 -28.77 -5.01 -10.09
CA ASP A 47 -30.03 -5.65 -10.40
C ASP A 47 -31.08 -5.18 -9.39
N GLN A 48 -32.02 -4.36 -9.88
CA GLN A 48 -33.08 -3.77 -9.06
C GLN A 48 -34.02 -4.79 -8.41
N THR A 49 -34.06 -6.03 -8.92
CA THR A 49 -34.90 -7.10 -8.36
C THR A 49 -34.33 -7.68 -7.07
N LYS A 50 -33.02 -7.49 -6.82
CA LYS A 50 -32.30 -8.15 -5.72
C LYS A 50 -32.13 -7.28 -4.49
N SER A 51 -31.97 -5.97 -4.66
CA SER A 51 -31.74 -5.03 -3.54
C SER A 51 -31.92 -3.58 -3.97
N LYS A 52 -31.89 -2.65 -3.02
CA LYS A 52 -31.74 -1.21 -3.31
C LYS A 52 -30.30 -0.93 -3.77
N LEU A 53 -30.13 0.00 -4.71
CA LEU A 53 -28.82 0.38 -5.26
C LEU A 53 -27.80 0.75 -4.18
N SER A 54 -28.18 1.58 -3.21
CA SER A 54 -27.29 2.00 -2.11
C SER A 54 -26.78 0.82 -1.28
N THR A 55 -27.63 -0.19 -1.04
CA THR A 55 -27.24 -1.42 -0.34
C THR A 55 -26.24 -2.23 -1.15
N TYR A 56 -26.47 -2.35 -2.46
CA TYR A 56 -25.55 -3.08 -3.34
C TYR A 56 -24.19 -2.38 -3.48
N VAL A 57 -24.20 -1.06 -3.66
CA VAL A 57 -22.98 -0.24 -3.71
C VAL A 57 -22.18 -0.38 -2.41
N TYR A 58 -22.84 -0.28 -1.24
CA TYR A 58 -22.21 -0.49 0.05
C TYR A 58 -21.52 -1.85 0.16
N TYR A 59 -22.23 -2.90 -0.27
CA TYR A 59 -21.69 -4.26 -0.29
C TYR A 59 -20.46 -4.38 -1.20
N CYS A 60 -20.51 -3.81 -2.41
CA CYS A 60 -19.39 -3.83 -3.36
C CYS A 60 -18.15 -3.12 -2.80
N ILE A 61 -18.29 -1.91 -2.26
CA ILE A 61 -17.16 -1.17 -1.65
C ILE A 61 -16.61 -1.95 -0.45
N THR A 62 -17.49 -2.42 0.44
CA THR A 62 -17.10 -3.20 1.62
C THR A 62 -16.30 -4.44 1.24
N ARG A 63 -16.79 -5.23 0.28
CA ARG A 63 -16.11 -6.43 -0.20
C ARG A 63 -14.75 -6.09 -0.80
N ARG A 64 -14.65 -5.00 -1.57
CA ARG A 64 -13.40 -4.54 -2.16
C ARG A 64 -12.38 -4.18 -1.08
N PHE A 65 -12.80 -3.43 -0.07
CA PHE A 65 -11.95 -3.00 1.04
C PHE A 65 -11.46 -4.18 1.87
N LEU A 66 -12.36 -5.07 2.29
CA LEU A 66 -12.00 -6.26 3.08
C LEU A 66 -10.99 -7.16 2.34
N ASN A 67 -11.16 -7.33 1.03
CA ASN A 67 -10.21 -8.09 0.22
C ASN A 67 -8.84 -7.41 0.15
N LYS A 68 -8.80 -6.08 0.01
CA LYS A 68 -7.54 -5.31 0.00
C LYS A 68 -6.85 -5.36 1.36
N ILE A 69 -7.57 -5.13 2.46
CA ILE A 69 -7.05 -5.28 3.83
C ILE A 69 -6.49 -6.68 4.06
N LYS A 70 -7.24 -7.74 3.69
CA LYS A 70 -6.78 -9.12 3.84
C LYS A 70 -5.49 -9.37 3.06
N LYS A 71 -5.40 -8.84 1.84
CA LYS A 71 -4.19 -8.95 1.02
C LYS A 71 -3.02 -8.22 1.66
N GLU A 72 -3.21 -6.99 2.13
CA GLU A 72 -2.19 -6.20 2.81
C GLU A 72 -1.72 -6.86 4.12
N ASN A 73 -2.63 -7.44 4.89
CA ASN A 73 -2.28 -8.18 6.11
C ASN A 73 -1.49 -9.45 5.81
N SER A 74 -1.90 -10.24 4.82
CA SER A 74 -1.15 -11.44 4.42
C SER A 74 0.23 -11.08 3.84
N GLU A 75 0.31 -10.00 3.06
CA GLU A 75 1.58 -9.44 2.60
C GLU A 75 2.44 -9.05 3.81
N ARG A 76 1.90 -8.32 4.80
CA ARG A 76 2.59 -7.91 6.04
C ARG A 76 3.07 -9.10 6.87
N GLU A 77 2.27 -10.14 7.03
CA GLU A 77 2.66 -11.37 7.74
C GLU A 77 3.83 -12.06 7.05
N LYS A 78 3.78 -12.22 5.72
CA LYS A 78 4.89 -12.79 4.94
C LYS A 78 6.16 -11.97 5.11
N PHE A 79 6.02 -10.66 5.20
CA PHE A 79 7.15 -9.80 5.47
C PHE A 79 7.68 -9.91 6.88
N GLN A 80 6.81 -9.99 7.89
CA GLN A 80 7.26 -10.19 9.25
C GLN A 80 8.05 -11.50 9.35
N ILE A 81 7.57 -12.57 8.71
CA ILE A 81 8.30 -13.85 8.62
C ILE A 81 9.65 -13.67 7.92
N TRP A 82 9.69 -12.96 6.80
CA TRP A 82 10.94 -12.66 6.09
C TRP A 82 11.90 -11.82 6.94
N PHE A 83 11.37 -10.84 7.68
CA PHE A 83 12.12 -9.96 8.57
C PHE A 83 12.63 -10.72 9.81
N ASP A 84 11.85 -11.63 10.38
CA ASP A 84 12.29 -12.46 11.50
C ASP A 84 13.40 -13.43 11.06
N GLN A 85 13.41 -13.83 9.78
CA GLN A 85 14.50 -14.61 9.15
C GLN A 85 15.72 -13.75 8.78
N VAL A 86 15.55 -12.43 8.70
CA VAL A 86 16.56 -11.42 8.39
C VAL A 86 16.76 -10.60 9.66
N THR A 87 17.52 -11.12 10.63
CA THR A 87 17.66 -10.40 11.91
C THR A 87 18.21 -9.00 11.68
N MET A 88 17.79 -8.02 12.49
CA MET A 88 18.42 -6.69 12.53
C MET A 88 19.95 -6.80 12.72
N GLU A 89 20.40 -7.87 13.39
CA GLU A 89 21.80 -8.27 13.49
C GLU A 89 22.43 -8.55 12.12
N ASP A 90 21.76 -9.25 11.20
CA ASP A 90 22.25 -9.44 9.82
C ASP A 90 22.35 -8.14 9.00
N ILE A 91 21.63 -7.08 9.39
CA ILE A 91 21.73 -5.75 8.77
C ILE A 91 22.85 -4.92 9.42
N GLN A 92 23.13 -5.14 10.71
CA GLN A 92 24.15 -4.43 11.48
C GLN A 92 25.54 -5.08 11.42
N ILE A 93 25.64 -6.38 11.11
CA ILE A 93 26.92 -7.12 11.10
C ILE A 93 27.77 -6.80 9.87
N GLU A 94 27.19 -6.33 8.77
CA GLU A 94 27.91 -6.23 7.50
C GLU A 94 28.61 -4.88 7.23
N ASP A 95 28.46 -3.85 8.07
CA ASP A 95 29.44 -2.76 8.17
C ASP A 95 29.15 -1.86 9.37
N GLN A 96 30.19 -1.15 9.84
CA GLN A 96 30.12 -0.07 10.83
C GLN A 96 29.30 1.13 10.31
N LEU A 97 28.02 0.91 10.03
CA LEU A 97 27.09 1.91 9.55
C LEU A 97 26.56 2.67 10.76
N ASP A 98 26.99 3.91 10.91
CA ASP A 98 26.42 4.92 11.83
C ASP A 98 25.03 5.36 11.34
N VAL A 99 24.18 4.37 11.05
CA VAL A 99 22.83 4.58 10.53
C VAL A 99 21.92 4.82 11.72
N ASP A 100 21.34 6.03 11.76
CA ASP A 100 20.35 6.40 12.75
C ASP A 100 19.20 5.37 12.75
N SER A 101 19.16 4.57 13.81
CA SER A 101 18.17 3.51 13.98
C SER A 101 16.76 4.08 14.05
N GLN A 102 16.60 5.31 14.55
CA GLN A 102 15.31 5.99 14.58
C GLN A 102 14.86 6.39 13.17
N LEU A 103 15.78 6.89 12.34
CA LEU A 103 15.49 7.19 10.94
C LEU A 103 15.03 5.94 10.16
N LEU A 104 15.66 4.79 10.39
CA LEU A 104 15.24 3.53 9.75
C LEU A 104 13.82 3.13 10.13
N ILE A 105 13.47 3.22 11.42
CA ILE A 105 12.12 2.95 11.92
C ILE A 105 11.10 3.91 11.27
N ASP A 106 11.45 5.19 11.18
CA ASP A 106 10.58 6.20 10.57
C ASP A 106 10.38 5.94 9.07
N ILE A 107 11.44 5.56 8.34
CA ILE A 107 11.33 5.14 6.92
C ILE A 107 10.44 3.91 6.79
N GLN A 108 10.60 2.92 7.66
CA GLN A 108 9.78 1.71 7.64
C GLN A 108 8.29 2.02 7.80
N ASN A 109 7.94 2.97 8.67
CA ASN A 109 6.55 3.33 8.97
C ASN A 109 5.84 4.05 7.81
N ILE A 110 6.56 4.78 6.96
CA ILE A 110 5.96 5.52 5.84
C ILE A 110 5.88 4.71 4.54
N LEU A 111 6.68 3.65 4.42
CA LEU A 111 6.74 2.84 3.21
C LEU A 111 5.68 1.74 3.23
N SER A 112 5.09 1.47 2.06
CA SER A 112 4.32 0.24 1.89
C SER A 112 5.25 -0.96 1.94
N LEU A 113 4.68 -2.14 2.11
CA LEU A 113 5.50 -3.32 2.29
C LEU A 113 6.51 -3.54 1.17
N LYS A 114 6.05 -3.46 -0.08
CA LYS A 114 6.88 -3.68 -1.28
C LYS A 114 7.94 -2.60 -1.42
N GLN A 115 7.61 -1.38 -1.01
CA GLN A 115 8.55 -0.26 -0.98
C GLN A 115 9.64 -0.49 0.08
N TRP A 116 9.28 -1.01 1.25
CA TRP A 116 10.25 -1.37 2.29
C TRP A 116 11.13 -2.57 1.90
N GLN A 117 10.56 -3.61 1.29
CA GLN A 117 11.32 -4.74 0.73
C GLN A 117 12.34 -4.27 -0.30
N TRP A 118 11.93 -3.36 -1.20
CA TRP A 118 12.85 -2.69 -2.12
C TRP A 118 13.93 -1.92 -1.37
N PHE A 119 13.57 -1.12 -0.36
CA PHE A 119 14.54 -0.34 0.40
C PHE A 119 15.60 -1.23 1.05
N VAL A 120 15.20 -2.27 1.78
CA VAL A 120 16.16 -3.16 2.44
C VAL A 120 17.04 -3.91 1.43
N LEU A 121 16.44 -4.52 0.40
CA LEU A 121 17.20 -5.37 -0.50
C LEU A 121 18.04 -4.60 -1.51
N PHE A 122 17.51 -3.50 -2.06
CA PHE A 122 18.20 -2.73 -3.09
C PHE A 122 19.09 -1.63 -2.50
N ILE A 123 18.64 -0.92 -1.46
CA ILE A 123 19.39 0.22 -0.88
C ILE A 123 20.37 -0.25 0.20
N LEU A 124 19.93 -1.11 1.13
CA LEU A 124 20.78 -1.51 2.26
C LEU A 124 21.69 -2.70 1.94
N ARG A 125 21.29 -3.58 1.01
CA ARG A 125 21.99 -4.85 0.70
C ARG A 125 22.55 -4.93 -0.71
N ASP A 126 22.47 -3.85 -1.47
CA ASP A 126 22.96 -3.75 -2.86
C ASP A 126 22.54 -4.90 -3.79
N ARG A 127 21.38 -5.54 -3.54
CA ARG A 127 20.91 -6.66 -4.35
C ARG A 127 20.41 -6.16 -5.70
N PRO A 128 20.78 -6.80 -6.81
CA PRO A 128 20.36 -6.36 -8.13
C PRO A 128 18.85 -6.54 -8.30
N VAL A 129 18.22 -5.61 -9.02
CA VAL A 129 16.77 -5.59 -9.30
C VAL A 129 16.26 -6.93 -9.83
N LYS A 130 17.07 -7.61 -10.65
CA LYS A 130 16.74 -8.92 -11.22
C LYS A 130 16.62 -10.00 -10.14
N GLU A 131 17.56 -10.09 -9.22
CA GLU A 131 17.52 -11.07 -8.13
C GLU A 131 16.34 -10.80 -7.19
N ILE A 132 16.05 -9.53 -6.91
CA ILE A 132 14.87 -9.16 -6.13
C ILE A 132 13.58 -9.60 -6.85
N ALA A 133 13.49 -9.38 -8.16
CA ALA A 133 12.35 -9.79 -8.96
C ALA A 133 12.13 -11.30 -8.92
N ASP A 134 13.22 -12.07 -9.07
CA ASP A 134 13.20 -13.53 -8.99
C ASP A 134 12.78 -14.02 -7.59
N ASN A 135 13.32 -13.41 -6.52
CA ASN A 135 13.02 -13.79 -5.12
C ASN A 135 11.54 -13.59 -4.73
N PHE A 136 10.85 -12.61 -5.32
CA PHE A 136 9.45 -12.32 -5.02
C PHE A 136 8.47 -12.79 -6.10
N ASP A 137 8.94 -13.47 -7.15
CA ASP A 137 8.14 -13.88 -8.30
C ASP A 137 7.38 -12.70 -8.94
N VAL A 138 8.10 -11.61 -9.19
CA VAL A 138 7.57 -10.39 -9.83
C VAL A 138 8.43 -9.97 -11.01
N THR A 139 7.96 -9.00 -11.79
CA THR A 139 8.77 -8.43 -12.88
C THR A 139 9.78 -7.41 -12.34
N GLU A 140 10.93 -7.27 -13.02
CA GLU A 140 11.90 -6.20 -12.72
C GLU A 140 11.26 -4.80 -12.74
N ASN A 141 10.28 -4.59 -13.62
CA ASN A 141 9.54 -3.32 -13.69
C ASN A 141 8.69 -3.08 -12.44
N ALA A 142 8.14 -4.12 -11.82
CA ALA A 142 7.43 -3.99 -10.55
C ALA A 142 8.39 -3.51 -9.45
N VAL A 143 9.57 -4.12 -9.33
CA VAL A 143 10.60 -3.72 -8.36
C VAL A 143 11.06 -2.27 -8.59
N LYS A 144 11.31 -1.88 -9.86
CA LYS A 144 11.62 -0.48 -10.21
C LYS A 144 10.48 0.47 -9.82
N ASN A 145 9.23 0.05 -9.99
CA ASN A 145 8.08 0.85 -9.60
C ASN A 145 7.94 0.99 -8.07
N TRP A 146 8.29 -0.04 -7.29
CA TRP A 146 8.38 0.07 -5.82
C TRP A 146 9.35 1.17 -5.42
N GLY A 147 10.55 1.18 -6.00
CA GLY A 147 11.53 2.24 -5.77
C GLY A 147 11.09 3.62 -6.24
N LYS A 148 10.42 3.71 -7.39
CA LYS A 148 9.87 4.98 -7.91
C LYS A 148 8.87 5.61 -6.95
N GLN A 149 8.03 4.81 -6.30
CA GLN A 149 7.03 5.26 -5.33
C GLN A 149 7.63 5.50 -3.93
N ALA A 150 8.65 4.73 -3.54
CA ALA A 150 9.31 4.87 -2.24
C ALA A 150 10.14 6.16 -2.11
N ARG A 151 10.92 6.49 -3.15
CA ARG A 151 11.84 7.65 -3.16
C ARG A 151 11.20 8.99 -2.74
N PRO A 152 10.04 9.42 -3.26
CA PRO A 152 9.45 10.69 -2.84
C PRO A 152 9.06 10.70 -1.35
N LYS A 153 8.60 9.57 -0.80
CA LYS A 153 8.26 9.44 0.62
C LYS A 153 9.49 9.58 1.51
N ILE A 154 10.55 8.84 1.18
CA ILE A 154 11.83 8.90 1.91
C ILE A 154 12.39 10.32 1.84
N LYS A 155 12.36 10.95 0.66
CA LYS A 155 12.86 12.32 0.50
C LYS A 155 12.09 13.32 1.37
N LEU A 156 10.75 13.22 1.43
CA LEU A 156 9.94 14.08 2.28
C LEU A 156 10.33 13.93 3.75
N LEU A 157 10.45 12.69 4.24
CA LEU A 157 10.84 12.40 5.61
C LEU A 157 12.25 12.92 5.93
N LEU A 158 13.20 12.75 5.03
CA LEU A 158 14.57 13.24 5.24
C LEU A 158 14.62 14.77 5.36
N VAL A 159 13.81 15.50 4.59
CA VAL A 159 13.67 16.96 4.72
C VAL A 159 13.01 17.32 6.06
N GLU A 160 11.95 16.63 6.47
CA GLU A 160 11.28 16.87 7.75
C GLU A 160 12.18 16.61 8.97
N LYS A 161 13.14 15.69 8.82
CA LYS A 161 14.10 15.29 9.87
C LYS A 161 15.45 16.01 9.76
N GLU A 162 15.57 17.01 8.88
CA GLU A 162 16.77 17.83 8.67
C GLU A 162 18.02 17.04 8.21
N TYR A 163 17.81 15.91 7.55
CA TYR A 163 18.87 15.14 6.89
C TYR A 163 19.22 15.67 5.49
N LEU A 164 18.35 16.51 4.91
CA LEU A 164 18.48 17.10 3.56
C LEU A 164 18.07 18.58 3.54
#